data_AF-A0A6I1J8F5-F1
#
_entry.id   AF-A0A6I1J8F5-F1
#
_cell.length_a   1.000
_cell.length_b   1.000
_cell.length_c   1.000
_cell.angle_alpha   90.00
_cell.angle_beta   90.00
_cell.angle_gamma   90.00
#
_symmetry.space_group_name_H-M   'P 1'
#
loop_
_entity.id
_entity.type
_entity.pdbx_description
1 polymer ?
#
loop_
_entity_poly.entity_id
_entity_poly.type
_entity_poly.pdbx_seq_one_letter_code
_entity_poly.pdbx_strand_id
1 'polypeptide(L)'
;DMVWADVPVADLRRRHVKEILSERVDTPHAARHLLTRIRQMIVAAMDEEWIEHDPTHKISWRPDYKGWRAWTDEERAAFEAKWPIGTTARLVYALAIWQGHRRSDIAALKPDDIAGDLVRLKQKKTGKVVALPVLSMLREVFDATDMKGPTVLLTAYGKPFSAKSLTGHMALWTRKAGLPPGCTIHGLRKTLGKLMAEGGASTRELMDVLGHDDITHAELYSREAEQVRMARQGLDAALRVVKGGKAK
;
A
#
# COMPACT_ATOMS: atom_id res chain seq x y z
N ASP A 1 -14.22 37.90 13.18
CA ASP A 1 -14.21 37.78 11.71
C ASP A 1 -15.16 36.68 11.26
N MET A 2 -15.90 36.94 10.19
CA MET A 2 -16.84 36.01 9.57
C MET A 2 -16.06 34.88 8.89
N VAL A 3 -16.43 33.62 9.12
CA VAL A 3 -15.88 32.46 8.43
C VAL A 3 -16.90 31.86 7.46
N TRP A 4 -16.46 30.97 6.56
CA TRP A 4 -17.34 30.31 5.59
C TRP A 4 -18.50 29.54 6.24
N ALA A 5 -18.36 29.12 7.50
CA ALA A 5 -19.43 28.46 8.25
C ALA A 5 -20.58 29.42 8.64
N ASP A 6 -20.36 30.73 8.60
CA ASP A 6 -21.34 31.75 8.98
C ASP A 6 -22.17 32.24 7.77
N VAL A 7 -21.87 31.76 6.56
CA VAL A 7 -22.50 32.20 5.32
C VAL A 7 -23.58 31.19 4.88
N PRO A 8 -24.79 31.63 4.49
CA PRO A 8 -25.80 30.75 3.94
C PRO A 8 -25.29 29.95 2.75
N VAL A 9 -25.59 28.64 2.71
CA VAL A 9 -25.15 27.76 1.62
C VAL A 9 -25.72 28.20 0.26
N ALA A 10 -26.91 28.81 0.25
CA ALA A 10 -27.54 29.39 -0.94
C ALA A 10 -26.67 30.47 -1.62
N ASP A 11 -25.81 31.15 -0.86
CA ASP A 11 -24.91 32.19 -1.37
C ASP A 11 -23.55 31.64 -1.83
N LEU A 12 -23.30 30.32 -1.67
CA LEU A 12 -22.05 29.72 -2.09
C LEU A 12 -21.96 29.69 -3.62
N ARG A 13 -20.99 30.43 -4.16
CA ARG A 13 -20.72 30.48 -5.61
C ARG A 13 -19.44 29.74 -5.95
N ARG A 14 -19.32 29.33 -7.22
CA ARG A 14 -18.10 28.70 -7.78
C ARG A 14 -16.81 29.45 -7.44
N ARG A 15 -16.83 30.79 -7.44
CA ARG A 15 -15.66 31.63 -7.11
C ARG A 15 -15.20 31.43 -5.66
N HIS A 16 -16.12 31.29 -4.71
CA HIS A 16 -15.82 31.05 -3.30
C HIS A 16 -15.16 29.68 -3.12
N VAL A 17 -15.68 28.65 -3.80
CA VAL A 17 -15.05 27.32 -3.78
C VAL A 17 -13.63 27.37 -4.35
N LYS A 18 -13.39 28.11 -5.43
CA LYS A 18 -12.03 28.28 -5.99
C LYS A 18 -11.09 28.99 -5.02
N GLU A 19 -11.57 30.03 -4.34
CA GLU A 19 -10.82 30.78 -3.33
C GLU A 19 -10.39 29.88 -2.18
N ILE A 20 -11.35 29.14 -1.59
CA ILE A 20 -11.10 28.14 -0.54
C ILE A 20 -10.04 27.11 -0.96
N LEU A 21 -10.07 26.65 -2.21
CA LEU A 21 -9.09 25.68 -2.71
C LEU A 21 -7.71 26.34 -2.95
N SER A 22 -7.68 27.60 -3.37
CA SER A 22 -6.43 28.33 -3.63
C SER A 22 -5.62 28.57 -2.36
N GLU A 23 -6.28 28.73 -1.20
CA GLU A 23 -5.62 28.77 0.13
C GLU A 23 -4.90 27.47 0.51
N ARG A 24 -5.06 26.41 -0.28
CA ARG A 24 -4.44 25.10 -0.09
C ARG A 24 -3.57 24.69 -1.28
N VAL A 25 -3.13 25.65 -2.10
CA VAL A 25 -2.27 25.37 -3.27
C VAL A 25 -0.98 24.64 -2.89
N ASP A 26 -0.36 25.00 -1.77
CA ASP A 26 0.87 24.36 -1.26
C ASP A 26 0.64 22.93 -0.74
N THR A 27 -0.62 22.56 -0.50
CA THR A 27 -1.03 21.23 -0.05
C THR A 27 -2.10 20.66 -0.98
N PRO A 28 -1.75 20.38 -2.25
CA PRO A 28 -2.73 20.20 -3.30
C PRO A 28 -3.58 18.92 -3.14
N HIS A 29 -3.10 17.91 -2.41
CA HIS A 29 -3.93 16.78 -1.98
C HIS A 29 -4.93 17.14 -0.87
N ALA A 30 -4.58 18.05 0.04
CA ALA A 30 -5.52 18.56 1.04
C ALA A 30 -6.63 19.38 0.37
N ALA A 31 -6.28 20.22 -0.62
CA ALA A 31 -7.25 20.91 -1.47
C ALA A 31 -8.21 19.92 -2.18
N ARG A 32 -7.67 18.83 -2.74
CA ARG A 32 -8.51 17.77 -3.33
C ARG A 32 -9.50 17.18 -2.32
N HIS A 33 -9.04 16.84 -1.12
CA HIS A 33 -9.89 16.30 -0.07
C HIS A 33 -10.96 17.29 0.37
N LEU A 34 -10.59 18.56 0.50
CA LEU A 34 -11.51 19.65 0.81
C LEU A 34 -12.61 19.77 -0.25
N LEU A 35 -12.26 19.77 -1.54
CA LEU A 35 -13.24 19.75 -2.64
C LEU A 35 -14.19 18.54 -2.55
N THR A 36 -13.68 17.35 -2.24
CA THR A 36 -14.52 16.17 -2.02
C THR A 36 -15.51 16.37 -0.86
N ARG A 37 -15.08 17.01 0.23
CA ARG A 37 -15.98 17.28 1.37
C ARG A 37 -17.02 18.35 1.05
N ILE A 38 -16.62 19.44 0.38
CA ILE A 38 -17.55 20.48 -0.09
C ILE A 38 -18.63 19.84 -0.97
N ARG A 39 -18.24 18.96 -1.91
CA ARG A 39 -19.20 18.22 -2.74
C ARG A 39 -20.20 17.40 -1.94
N GLN A 40 -19.74 16.68 -0.92
CA GLN A 40 -20.65 15.90 -0.06
C GLN A 40 -21.67 16.80 0.65
N MET A 41 -21.24 17.96 1.13
CA MET A 41 -22.14 18.92 1.77
C MET A 41 -23.13 19.54 0.76
N ILE A 42 -22.68 19.87 -0.46
CA ILE A 42 -23.57 20.39 -1.50
C ILE A 42 -24.59 19.36 -1.95
N VAL A 43 -24.21 18.08 -2.08
CA VAL A 43 -25.17 17.01 -2.39
C VAL A 43 -26.26 16.94 -1.32
N ALA A 44 -25.90 17.01 -0.04
CA ALA A 44 -26.88 17.05 1.05
C ALA A 44 -27.73 18.34 1.00
N ALA A 45 -27.13 19.49 0.74
CA ALA A 45 -27.86 20.76 0.64
C ALA A 45 -28.83 20.80 -0.56
N MET A 46 -28.52 20.13 -1.66
CA MET A 46 -29.43 19.98 -2.80
C MET A 46 -30.59 19.05 -2.48
N ASP A 47 -30.34 17.95 -1.75
CA ASP A 47 -31.38 17.00 -1.31
C ASP A 47 -32.40 17.68 -0.38
N GLU A 48 -31.94 18.58 0.48
CA GLU A 48 -32.77 19.40 1.37
C GLU A 48 -33.29 20.70 0.72
N GLU A 49 -33.04 20.90 -0.57
CA GLU A 49 -33.44 22.09 -1.34
C GLU A 49 -32.90 23.43 -0.77
N TRP A 50 -31.83 23.42 0.01
CA TRP A 50 -31.17 24.62 0.55
C TRP A 50 -30.35 25.39 -0.49
N ILE A 51 -30.05 24.75 -1.61
CA ILE A 51 -29.34 25.35 -2.74
C ILE A 51 -29.90 24.82 -4.06
N GLU A 52 -30.14 25.73 -5.01
CA GLU A 52 -30.77 25.39 -6.29
C GLU A 52 -29.79 24.78 -7.31
N HIS A 53 -28.51 25.13 -7.22
CA HIS A 53 -27.48 24.75 -8.20
C HIS A 53 -26.18 24.31 -7.51
N ASP A 54 -25.50 23.29 -8.05
CA ASP A 54 -24.19 22.84 -7.55
C ASP A 54 -23.05 23.79 -7.97
N PRO A 55 -22.47 24.60 -7.05
CA PRO A 55 -21.37 25.51 -7.38
C PRO A 55 -20.05 24.77 -7.65
N THR A 56 -19.96 23.50 -7.28
CA THR A 56 -18.77 22.64 -7.45
C THR A 56 -18.76 21.86 -8.76
N HIS A 57 -19.89 21.90 -9.50
CA HIS A 57 -20.07 21.18 -10.74
C HIS A 57 -18.93 21.51 -11.72
N LYS A 58 -18.29 20.48 -12.28
CA LYS A 58 -17.12 20.60 -13.17
C LYS A 58 -15.92 21.39 -12.61
N ILE A 59 -15.80 21.62 -11.30
CA ILE A 59 -14.50 22.04 -10.74
C ILE A 59 -13.55 20.83 -10.79
N SER A 60 -12.44 20.94 -11.50
CA SER A 60 -11.40 19.89 -11.53
C SER A 60 -10.23 20.30 -10.66
N TRP A 61 -9.82 19.41 -9.76
CA TRP A 61 -8.61 19.53 -8.98
C TRP A 61 -7.94 18.16 -8.90
N ARG A 62 -6.92 17.97 -9.75
CA ARG A 62 -6.24 16.68 -9.95
C ARG A 62 -4.74 16.86 -9.69
N PRO A 63 -4.33 16.90 -8.42
CA PRO A 63 -2.91 16.95 -8.08
C PRO A 63 -2.22 15.70 -8.61
N ASP A 64 -0.99 15.88 -9.09
CA ASP A 64 -0.12 14.78 -9.45
C ASP A 64 0.09 13.87 -8.24
N TYR A 65 -0.02 12.57 -8.46
CA TYR A 65 0.17 11.58 -7.42
C TYR A 65 1.48 10.84 -7.69
N LYS A 66 2.48 11.10 -6.85
CA LYS A 66 3.70 10.29 -6.82
C LYS A 66 3.48 9.11 -5.88
N GLY A 67 3.30 7.93 -6.46
CA GLY A 67 3.13 6.69 -5.72
C GLY A 67 4.37 6.29 -4.92
N TRP A 68 4.24 5.22 -4.13
CA TRP A 68 5.38 4.64 -3.41
C TRP A 68 6.26 3.84 -4.36
N ARG A 69 7.57 4.07 -4.35
CA ARG A 69 8.53 3.25 -5.09
C ARG A 69 8.88 1.95 -4.36
N ALA A 70 9.31 0.94 -5.11
CA ALA A 70 9.97 -0.22 -4.55
C ALA A 70 11.35 0.16 -3.98
N TRP A 71 11.81 -0.63 -3.01
CA TRP A 71 13.17 -0.53 -2.48
C TRP A 71 14.12 -1.27 -3.42
N THR A 72 15.30 -0.71 -3.63
CA THR A 72 16.40 -1.35 -4.36
C THR A 72 17.03 -2.47 -3.52
N ASP A 73 17.86 -3.28 -4.16
CA ASP A 73 18.51 -4.42 -3.51
C ASP A 73 19.55 -3.94 -2.49
N GLU A 74 20.25 -2.85 -2.81
CA GLU A 74 21.22 -2.19 -1.94
C GLU A 74 20.55 -1.57 -0.70
N GLU A 75 19.39 -0.93 -0.88
CA GLU A 75 18.62 -0.37 0.24
C GLU A 75 18.09 -1.47 1.17
N ARG A 76 17.66 -2.60 0.59
CA ARG A 76 17.27 -3.78 1.38
C ARG A 76 18.47 -4.26 2.17
N ALA A 77 19.59 -4.57 1.51
CA ALA A 77 20.81 -5.07 2.14
C ALA A 77 21.31 -4.16 3.26
N ALA A 78 21.35 -2.84 3.04
CA ALA A 78 21.75 -1.86 4.06
C ALA A 78 20.79 -1.83 5.27
N PHE A 79 19.48 -1.99 5.04
CA PHE A 79 18.52 -2.12 6.14
C PHE A 79 18.75 -3.40 6.95
N GLU A 80 18.96 -4.53 6.28
CA GLU A 80 19.18 -5.83 6.93
C GLU A 80 20.48 -5.83 7.73
N ALA A 81 21.54 -5.23 7.18
CA ALA A 81 22.83 -5.09 7.86
C ALA A 81 22.73 -4.21 9.11
N LYS A 82 21.93 -3.14 9.07
CA LYS A 82 21.72 -2.27 10.23
C LYS A 82 20.83 -2.90 11.30
N TRP A 83 19.82 -3.65 10.87
CA TRP A 83 18.77 -4.21 11.72
C TRP A 83 18.78 -5.74 11.62
N PRO A 84 19.63 -6.43 12.40
CA PRO A 84 19.72 -7.88 12.37
C PRO A 84 18.43 -8.55 12.86
N ILE A 85 18.34 -9.86 12.58
CA ILE A 85 17.28 -10.75 13.07
C ILE A 85 17.18 -10.66 14.60
N GLY A 86 15.94 -10.68 15.12
CA GLY A 86 15.63 -10.43 16.53
C GLY A 86 15.29 -8.98 16.87
N THR A 87 15.58 -8.02 15.98
CA THR A 87 15.17 -6.62 16.19
C THR A 87 13.73 -6.36 15.74
N THR A 88 13.03 -5.45 16.43
CA THR A 88 11.67 -4.99 16.05
C THR A 88 11.62 -4.42 14.62
N ALA A 89 12.66 -3.70 14.20
CA ALA A 89 12.76 -3.14 12.85
C ALA A 89 12.82 -4.25 11.79
N ARG A 90 13.60 -5.31 12.05
CA ARG A 90 13.70 -6.49 11.17
C ARG A 90 12.39 -7.25 11.06
N LEU A 91 11.65 -7.41 12.17
CA LEU A 91 10.32 -8.02 12.16
C LEU A 91 9.32 -7.26 11.30
N VAL A 92 9.23 -5.93 11.47
CA VAL A 92 8.32 -5.10 10.66
C VAL A 92 8.69 -5.15 9.18
N TYR A 93 9.99 -5.09 8.88
CA TYR A 93 10.50 -5.21 7.52
C TYR A 93 10.11 -6.56 6.90
N ALA A 94 10.39 -7.67 7.58
CA ALA A 94 10.12 -9.03 7.10
C ALA A 94 8.63 -9.26 6.85
N LEU A 95 7.75 -8.83 7.77
CA LEU A 95 6.31 -8.90 7.56
C LEU A 95 5.82 -8.05 6.37
N ALA A 96 6.44 -6.90 6.12
CA ALA A 96 6.05 -6.02 5.02
C ALA A 96 6.49 -6.56 3.65
N ILE A 97 7.69 -7.14 3.54
CA ILE A 97 8.25 -7.63 2.28
C ILE A 97 7.94 -9.10 2.00
N TRP A 98 7.79 -9.97 3.00
CA TRP A 98 7.58 -11.41 2.76
C TRP A 98 6.14 -11.88 2.90
N GLN A 99 5.29 -11.09 3.58
CA GLN A 99 3.85 -11.36 3.67
C GLN A 99 3.00 -10.30 2.96
N GLY A 100 3.63 -9.22 2.48
CA GLY A 100 2.92 -8.13 1.84
C GLY A 100 1.74 -7.64 2.69
N HIS A 101 1.90 -7.55 4.02
CA HIS A 101 0.83 -7.11 4.93
C HIS A 101 0.75 -5.59 5.02
N ARG A 102 -0.44 -5.03 5.26
CA ARG A 102 -0.58 -3.57 5.36
C ARG A 102 -0.05 -3.16 6.72
N ARG A 103 0.42 -1.92 6.86
CA ARG A 103 0.86 -1.36 8.15
C ARG A 103 -0.14 -1.62 9.29
N SER A 104 -1.45 -1.52 9.03
CA SER A 104 -2.49 -1.83 10.02
C SER A 104 -2.54 -3.30 10.41
N ASP A 105 -2.32 -4.19 9.45
CA ASP A 105 -2.40 -5.63 9.65
C ASP A 105 -1.14 -6.10 10.38
N ILE A 106 0.04 -5.58 10.03
CA ILE A 106 1.31 -5.79 10.76
C ILE A 106 1.18 -5.39 12.23
N ALA A 107 0.60 -4.22 12.51
CA ALA A 107 0.42 -3.74 13.88
C ALA A 107 -0.60 -4.57 14.69
N ALA A 108 -1.52 -5.25 14.02
CA ALA A 108 -2.61 -6.01 14.66
C ALA A 108 -2.36 -7.52 14.68
N LEU A 109 -1.29 -8.01 14.04
CA LEU A 109 -0.98 -9.42 13.92
C LEU A 109 -0.79 -10.05 15.29
N LYS A 110 -1.54 -11.10 15.57
CA LYS A 110 -1.49 -11.84 16.84
C LYS A 110 -0.65 -13.10 16.69
N PRO A 111 -0.05 -13.60 17.78
CA PRO A 111 0.62 -14.90 17.78
C PRO A 111 -0.31 -16.02 17.28
N ASP A 112 -1.59 -16.02 17.69
CA ASP A 112 -2.60 -17.01 17.29
C ASP A 112 -2.93 -16.99 15.78
N ASP A 113 -2.61 -15.91 15.07
CA ASP A 113 -2.77 -15.84 13.61
C ASP A 113 -1.67 -16.62 12.88
N ILE A 114 -0.64 -17.10 13.61
CA ILE A 114 0.51 -17.83 13.08
C ILE A 114 0.43 -19.29 13.54
N ALA A 115 0.11 -20.20 12.62
CA ALA A 115 -0.01 -21.62 12.88
C ALA A 115 0.99 -22.39 12.01
N GLY A 116 2.07 -22.89 12.60
CA GLY A 116 3.12 -23.63 11.90
C GLY A 116 3.74 -22.80 10.78
N ASP A 117 3.52 -23.23 9.53
CA ASP A 117 4.01 -22.59 8.31
C ASP A 117 2.97 -21.65 7.66
N LEU A 118 1.91 -21.24 8.37
CA LEU A 118 0.85 -20.40 7.83
C LEU A 118 0.60 -19.16 8.70
N VAL A 119 0.49 -17.98 8.06
CA VAL A 119 -0.09 -16.78 8.67
C VAL A 119 -1.49 -16.57 8.10
N ARG A 120 -2.51 -16.55 8.95
CA ARG A 120 -3.90 -16.32 8.55
C ARG A 120 -4.47 -15.13 9.30
N LEU A 121 -4.79 -14.04 8.59
CA LEU A 121 -5.38 -12.85 9.19
C LEU A 121 -6.52 -12.27 8.36
N LYS A 122 -7.43 -11.57 9.04
CA LYS A 122 -8.47 -10.75 8.41
C LYS A 122 -7.95 -9.34 8.21
N GLN A 123 -7.78 -8.92 6.95
CA GLN A 123 -7.26 -7.59 6.64
C GLN A 123 -8.22 -6.49 7.11
N LYS A 124 -7.71 -5.51 7.86
CA LYS A 124 -8.56 -4.48 8.49
C LYS A 124 -9.26 -3.57 7.48
N LYS A 125 -8.62 -3.29 6.33
CA LYS A 125 -9.15 -2.37 5.32
C LYS A 125 -10.27 -2.98 4.47
N THR A 126 -10.12 -4.24 4.08
CA THR A 126 -11.01 -4.91 3.10
C THR A 126 -11.91 -5.95 3.75
N GLY A 127 -11.58 -6.43 4.96
CA GLY A 127 -12.28 -7.54 5.61
C GLY A 127 -11.98 -8.92 5.04
N LYS A 128 -11.12 -9.02 4.01
CA LYS A 128 -10.72 -10.30 3.39
C LYS A 128 -9.83 -11.09 4.33
N VAL A 129 -10.08 -12.39 4.44
CA VAL A 129 -9.17 -13.32 5.10
C VAL A 129 -8.08 -13.70 4.10
N VAL A 130 -6.84 -13.49 4.49
CA VAL A 130 -5.65 -13.86 3.70
C VAL A 130 -4.87 -14.88 4.52
N ALA A 131 -4.54 -16.00 3.89
CA ALA A 131 -3.74 -17.07 4.47
C ALA A 131 -2.51 -17.28 3.57
N LEU A 132 -1.33 -17.03 4.11
CA LEU A 132 -0.08 -17.06 3.35
C LEU A 132 0.94 -17.97 4.03
N PRO A 133 1.71 -18.74 3.26
CA PRO A 133 2.78 -19.57 3.82
C PRO A 133 3.87 -18.68 4.43
N VAL A 134 4.52 -19.19 5.47
CA VAL A 134 5.69 -18.58 6.11
C VAL A 134 6.92 -19.02 5.33
N LEU A 135 7.48 -18.10 4.55
CA LEU A 135 8.75 -18.31 3.87
C LEU A 135 9.89 -18.52 4.88
N SER A 136 10.93 -19.27 4.52
CA SER A 136 12.09 -19.56 5.38
C SER A 136 12.72 -18.30 5.98
N MET A 137 12.90 -17.25 5.17
CA MET A 137 13.44 -15.97 5.61
C MET A 137 12.57 -15.28 6.69
N LEU A 138 11.26 -15.49 6.67
CA LEU A 138 10.35 -14.98 7.69
C LEU A 138 10.33 -15.89 8.92
N ARG A 139 10.46 -17.21 8.72
CA ARG A 139 10.56 -18.20 9.78
C ARG A 139 11.72 -17.89 10.71
N GLU A 140 12.91 -17.62 10.17
CA GLU A 140 14.08 -17.20 10.95
C GLU A 140 13.81 -15.95 11.82
N VAL A 141 13.06 -14.99 11.29
CA VAL A 141 12.69 -13.77 12.02
C VAL A 141 11.67 -14.06 13.12
N PHE A 142 10.70 -14.93 12.87
CA PHE A 142 9.72 -15.36 13.85
C PHE A 142 10.37 -16.14 15.00
N ASP A 143 11.29 -17.05 14.69
CA ASP A 143 11.94 -17.89 15.71
C ASP A 143 12.84 -17.06 16.64
N ALA A 144 13.35 -15.91 16.17
CA ALA A 144 14.10 -14.95 16.97
C ALA A 144 13.23 -13.87 17.65
N THR A 145 11.90 -13.92 17.51
CA THR A 145 10.97 -12.93 18.07
C THR A 145 10.25 -13.49 19.29
N ASP A 146 10.23 -12.74 20.39
CA ASP A 146 9.37 -13.09 21.54
C ASP A 146 7.89 -12.75 21.24
N MET A 147 7.08 -13.78 21.01
CA MET A 147 5.66 -13.65 20.64
C MET A 147 4.69 -13.88 21.81
N LYS A 148 5.09 -13.58 23.05
CA LYS A 148 4.23 -13.77 24.23
C LYS A 148 3.22 -12.64 24.48
N GLY A 149 3.16 -11.67 23.57
CA GLY A 149 2.30 -10.49 23.68
C GLY A 149 0.89 -10.67 23.12
N PRO A 150 -0.01 -9.71 23.39
CA PRO A 150 -1.33 -9.64 22.73
C PRO A 150 -1.24 -9.40 21.21
N THR A 151 -0.08 -8.95 20.72
CA THR A 151 0.30 -8.85 19.30
C THR A 151 1.75 -9.31 19.18
N VAL A 152 2.17 -9.77 18.00
CA VAL A 152 3.57 -10.14 17.75
C VAL A 152 4.52 -8.94 17.85
N LEU A 153 4.00 -7.73 17.63
CA LEU A 153 4.79 -6.51 17.59
C LEU A 153 4.54 -5.64 18.84
N LEU A 154 5.48 -5.68 19.78
CA LEU A 154 5.45 -4.88 21.00
C LEU A 154 6.51 -3.78 21.00
N THR A 155 6.15 -2.64 21.58
CA THR A 155 7.07 -1.54 21.91
C THR A 155 8.05 -1.95 23.01
N ALA A 156 9.08 -1.15 23.24
CA ALA A 156 10.03 -1.36 24.35
C ALA A 156 9.37 -1.39 25.74
N TYR A 157 8.14 -0.86 25.87
CA TYR A 157 7.34 -0.88 27.10
C TYR A 157 6.37 -2.08 27.16
N GLY A 158 6.49 -3.06 26.26
CA GLY A 158 5.62 -4.23 26.20
C GLY A 158 4.19 -3.95 25.72
N LYS A 159 3.91 -2.77 25.15
CA LYS A 159 2.59 -2.41 24.61
C LYS A 159 2.52 -2.63 23.09
N PRO A 160 1.37 -3.04 22.54
CA PRO A 160 1.17 -3.13 21.09
C PRO A 160 1.51 -1.84 20.36
N PHE A 161 2.11 -1.97 19.17
CA PHE A 161 2.30 -0.83 18.29
C PHE A 161 0.97 -0.33 17.73
N SER A 162 0.83 0.99 17.61
CA SER A 162 -0.22 1.58 16.79
C SER A 162 0.17 1.51 15.31
N ALA A 163 -0.81 1.32 14.42
CA ALA A 163 -0.56 1.40 12.99
C ALA A 163 0.05 2.76 12.60
N LYS A 164 -0.38 3.87 13.23
CA LYS A 164 0.12 5.21 12.90
C LYS A 164 1.60 5.38 13.27
N SER A 165 2.01 4.89 14.44
CA SER A 165 3.39 5.04 14.93
C SER A 165 4.39 4.30 14.04
N LEU A 166 4.02 3.17 13.42
CA LEU A 166 4.88 2.42 12.51
C LEU A 166 5.43 3.25 11.34
N THR A 167 4.71 4.27 10.86
CA THR A 167 5.22 5.13 9.79
C THR A 167 6.37 6.02 10.29
N GLY A 168 6.23 6.61 11.47
CA GLY A 168 7.32 7.38 12.10
C GLY A 168 8.51 6.51 12.46
N HIS A 169 8.26 5.31 13.00
CA HIS A 169 9.30 4.35 13.31
C HIS A 169 10.05 3.86 12.07
N MET A 170 9.36 3.53 10.98
CA MET A 170 10.04 3.14 9.75
C MET A 170 10.92 4.27 9.21
N ALA A 171 10.43 5.51 9.20
CA ALA A 171 11.25 6.67 8.78
C ALA A 171 12.48 6.89 9.68
N LEU A 172 12.36 6.60 10.98
CA LEU A 172 13.48 6.62 11.91
C LEU A 172 14.48 5.49 11.61
N TRP A 173 13.99 4.27 11.40
CA TRP A 173 14.82 3.09 11.16
C TRP A 173 15.57 3.18 9.83
N THR A 174 14.93 3.67 8.77
CA THR A 174 15.57 3.87 7.47
C THR A 174 16.61 4.98 7.53
N ARG A 175 16.32 6.11 8.19
CA ARG A 175 17.33 7.16 8.44
C ARG A 175 18.53 6.63 9.22
N LYS A 176 18.30 5.85 10.27
CA LYS A 176 19.38 5.22 11.07
C LYS A 176 20.18 4.16 10.30
N ALA A 177 19.62 3.62 9.22
CA ALA A 177 20.30 2.72 8.30
C ALA A 177 21.00 3.45 7.13
N GLY A 178 21.01 4.79 7.13
CA GLY A 178 21.63 5.59 6.07
C GLY A 178 20.86 5.58 4.74
N LEU A 179 19.59 5.16 4.75
CA LEU A 179 18.79 5.07 3.53
C LEU A 179 18.23 6.43 3.10
N PRO A 180 18.06 6.65 1.79
CA PRO A 180 17.47 7.88 1.29
C PRO A 180 15.98 7.99 1.64
N PRO A 181 15.39 9.19 1.55
CA PRO A 181 13.95 9.37 1.67
C PRO A 181 13.17 8.49 0.67
N GLY A 182 11.98 8.06 1.07
CA GLY A 182 11.07 7.26 0.24
C GLY A 182 11.07 5.75 0.52
N CYS A 183 12.03 5.25 1.32
CA CYS A 183 11.99 3.88 1.85
C CYS A 183 10.88 3.76 2.92
N THR A 184 9.72 3.22 2.54
CA THR A 184 8.57 3.05 3.44
C THR A 184 8.05 1.61 3.50
N ILE A 185 7.21 1.30 4.49
CA ILE A 185 6.50 0.01 4.61
C ILE A 185 5.68 -0.29 3.34
N HIS A 186 5.03 0.72 2.76
CA HIS A 186 4.28 0.50 1.52
C HIS A 186 5.23 0.28 0.33
N GLY A 187 6.41 0.89 0.34
CA GLY A 187 7.48 0.59 -0.60
C GLY A 187 7.92 -0.87 -0.53
N LEU A 188 8.05 -1.47 0.66
CA LEU A 188 8.38 -2.90 0.82
C LEU A 188 7.32 -3.82 0.23
N ARG A 189 6.04 -3.50 0.40
CA ARG A 189 4.95 -4.23 -0.28
C ARG A 189 5.06 -4.13 -1.81
N LYS A 190 5.47 -2.96 -2.33
CA LYS A 190 5.72 -2.78 -3.76
C LYS A 190 6.95 -3.58 -4.20
N THR A 191 7.96 -3.68 -3.36
CA THR A 191 9.12 -4.54 -3.59
C THR A 191 8.71 -6.00 -3.70
N LEU A 192 7.86 -6.53 -2.81
CA LEU A 192 7.34 -7.90 -2.93
C LEU A 192 6.64 -8.12 -4.29
N GLY A 193 5.74 -7.21 -4.67
CA GLY A 193 5.05 -7.30 -5.96
C GLY A 193 6.02 -7.28 -7.15
N LYS A 194 7.08 -6.47 -7.08
CA LYS A 194 8.13 -6.43 -8.09
C LYS A 194 8.91 -7.76 -8.13
N LEU A 195 9.35 -8.28 -6.99
CA LEU A 195 10.08 -9.55 -6.89
C LEU A 195 9.26 -10.74 -7.40
N MET A 196 7.96 -10.78 -7.08
CA MET A 196 7.04 -11.78 -7.59
C MET A 196 6.90 -11.69 -9.13
N ALA A 197 6.71 -10.47 -9.66
CA ALA A 197 6.62 -10.28 -11.11
C ALA A 197 7.92 -10.67 -11.84
N GLU A 198 9.08 -10.28 -11.30
CA GLU A 198 10.39 -10.68 -11.82
C GLU A 198 10.61 -12.20 -11.73
N GLY A 199 10.09 -12.83 -10.68
CA GLY A 199 10.06 -14.29 -10.51
C GLY A 199 9.05 -15.01 -11.41
N GLY A 200 8.30 -14.28 -12.25
CA GLY A 200 7.33 -14.85 -13.18
C GLY A 200 5.96 -15.19 -12.59
N ALA A 201 5.65 -14.68 -11.40
CA ALA A 201 4.31 -14.83 -10.83
C ALA A 201 3.28 -14.11 -11.69
N SER A 202 2.16 -14.78 -11.93
CA SER A 202 1.00 -14.23 -12.61
C SER A 202 0.39 -13.07 -11.83
N THR A 203 -0.35 -12.21 -12.54
CA THR A 203 -1.16 -11.14 -11.92
C THR A 203 -2.11 -11.69 -10.86
N ARG A 204 -2.64 -12.91 -11.03
CA ARG A 204 -3.56 -13.52 -10.06
C ARG A 204 -2.86 -13.91 -8.77
N GLU A 205 -1.68 -14.53 -8.86
CA GLU A 205 -0.86 -14.87 -7.69
C GLU A 205 -0.46 -13.59 -6.92
N LEU A 206 -0.07 -12.54 -7.64
CA LEU A 206 0.19 -11.22 -7.06
C LEU A 206 -1.02 -10.66 -6.29
N MET A 207 -2.22 -10.76 -6.86
CA MET A 207 -3.46 -10.29 -6.22
C MET A 207 -3.80 -11.10 -4.96
N ASP A 208 -3.63 -12.41 -5.00
CA ASP A 208 -3.92 -13.30 -3.88
C ASP A 208 -2.94 -13.07 -2.71
N VAL A 209 -1.64 -12.86 -3.00
CA VAL A 209 -0.63 -12.53 -1.98
C VAL A 209 -0.84 -11.11 -1.42
N LEU A 210 -0.97 -10.10 -2.28
CA LEU A 210 -1.02 -8.69 -1.81
C LEU A 210 -2.41 -8.28 -1.29
N GLY A 211 -3.45 -9.09 -1.53
CA GLY A 211 -4.83 -8.77 -1.21
C GLY A 211 -5.32 -7.53 -1.97
N HIS A 212 -4.97 -7.44 -3.26
CA HIS A 212 -5.48 -6.42 -4.17
C HIS A 212 -6.76 -6.94 -4.84
N ASP A 213 -7.84 -6.17 -4.72
CA ASP A 213 -9.11 -6.48 -5.42
C ASP A 213 -9.16 -5.84 -6.81
N ASP A 214 -8.31 -4.85 -7.06
CA ASP A 214 -8.21 -4.13 -8.33
C ASP A 214 -7.01 -4.64 -9.15
N ILE A 215 -7.32 -5.26 -10.30
CA ILE A 215 -6.34 -5.79 -11.24
C ILE A 215 -5.41 -4.71 -11.79
N THR A 216 -5.91 -3.48 -11.96
CA THR A 216 -5.15 -2.33 -12.50
C THR A 216 -3.94 -2.01 -11.61
N HIS A 217 -4.10 -2.19 -10.29
CA HIS A 217 -3.02 -2.01 -9.34
C HIS A 217 -2.00 -3.16 -9.34
N ALA A 218 -2.40 -4.36 -9.73
CA ALA A 218 -1.52 -5.53 -9.88
C ALA A 218 -0.74 -5.49 -11.21
N GLU A 219 -1.38 -5.04 -12.29
CA GLU A 219 -0.75 -4.88 -13.61
C GLU A 219 0.40 -3.86 -13.62
N LEU A 220 0.37 -2.86 -12.71
CA LEU A 220 1.49 -1.92 -12.50
C LEU A 220 2.82 -2.62 -12.18
N TYR A 221 2.77 -3.86 -11.67
CA TYR A 221 3.96 -4.63 -11.34
C TYR A 221 4.36 -5.62 -12.43
N SER A 222 3.37 -6.21 -13.11
CA SER A 222 3.59 -7.37 -13.98
C SER A 222 3.68 -7.05 -15.45
N ARG A 223 3.19 -5.89 -15.95
CA ARG A 223 2.93 -5.70 -17.38
C ARG A 223 4.14 -5.94 -18.30
N GLU A 224 5.31 -5.44 -17.94
CA GLU A 224 6.50 -5.57 -18.79
C GLU A 224 7.15 -6.95 -18.70
N ALA A 225 7.33 -7.48 -17.48
CA ALA A 225 7.85 -8.83 -17.26
C ALA A 225 6.94 -9.91 -17.86
N GLU A 226 5.62 -9.75 -17.70
CA GLU A 226 4.62 -10.68 -18.22
C GLU A 226 4.53 -10.63 -19.75
N GLN A 227 4.66 -9.44 -20.37
CA GLN A 227 4.64 -9.33 -21.83
C GLN A 227 5.80 -10.10 -22.46
N VAL A 228 7.03 -9.94 -21.93
CA VAL A 228 8.21 -10.67 -22.43
C VAL A 228 8.06 -12.16 -22.21
N ARG A 229 7.57 -12.58 -21.03
CA ARG A 229 7.36 -13.99 -20.69
C ARG A 229 6.30 -14.64 -21.59
N MET A 230 5.15 -14.00 -21.77
CA MET A 230 4.07 -14.44 -22.64
C MET A 230 4.50 -14.51 -24.10
N ALA A 231 5.25 -13.50 -24.57
CA ALA A 231 5.83 -13.51 -25.90
C ALA A 231 6.78 -14.69 -26.10
N ARG A 232 7.68 -14.95 -25.14
CA ARG A 232 8.57 -16.11 -25.19
C ARG A 232 7.81 -17.44 -25.21
N GLN A 233 6.81 -17.58 -24.34
CA GLN A 233 5.98 -18.78 -24.28
C GLN A 233 5.20 -19.02 -25.58
N GLY A 234 4.67 -17.96 -26.19
CA GLY A 234 4.01 -18.00 -27.49
C GLY A 234 4.95 -18.37 -28.64
N LEU A 235 6.16 -17.80 -28.66
CA LEU A 235 7.19 -18.14 -29.65
C LEU A 235 7.67 -19.59 -29.50
N ASP A 236 7.87 -20.07 -28.27
CA ASP A 236 8.22 -21.46 -28.00
C ASP A 236 7.11 -22.43 -28.46
N ALA A 237 5.83 -22.06 -28.27
CA ALA A 237 4.71 -22.84 -28.77
C ALA A 237 4.70 -22.93 -30.31
N ALA A 238 4.95 -21.81 -31.00
CA ALA A 238 5.07 -21.80 -32.46
C ALA A 238 6.23 -22.70 -32.95
N LEU A 239 7.39 -22.65 -32.27
CA LEU A 239 8.53 -23.52 -32.59
C LEU A 239 8.21 -25.01 -32.46
N ARG A 240 7.38 -25.42 -31.49
CA ARG A 240 6.96 -26.82 -31.35
C ARG A 240 6.15 -27.30 -32.55
N VAL A 241 5.28 -26.46 -33.10
CA VAL A 241 4.51 -26.79 -34.32
C VAL A 241 5.44 -26.95 -35.52
N VAL A 242 6.38 -26.03 -35.71
CA VAL A 242 7.35 -26.09 -36.83
C VAL A 242 8.26 -27.31 -36.71
N LYS A 243 8.74 -27.64 -35.51
CA LYS A 243 9.58 -28.83 -35.27
C LYS A 243 8.79 -30.14 -35.38
N GLY A 244 7.55 -30.17 -34.89
CA GLY A 244 6.66 -31.33 -35.01
C GLY A 244 6.19 -31.59 -36.44
N GLY A 245 6.07 -30.56 -37.27
CA GLY A 245 5.72 -30.68 -38.70
C GLY A 245 6.86 -31.15 -39.60
N LYS A 246 8.12 -31.12 -39.13
CA LYS A 246 9.30 -31.63 -39.87
C LYS A 246 9.62 -33.10 -39.59
N ALA A 247 8.86 -33.76 -38.70
CA ALA A 247 9.03 -35.17 -38.33
C ALA A 247 8.00 -36.10 -38.99
N LYS A 248 7.35 -35.66 -40.07
CA LYS A 248 6.47 -36.47 -40.93
C LYS A 248 7.00 -36.51 -42.34
#